data_AF-A0A936GD43-F1
#
_entry.id   AF-A0A936GD43-F1
#
_cell.length_a   1.000
_cell.length_b   1.000
_cell.length_c   1.000
_cell.angle_alpha   90.00
_cell.angle_beta   90.00
_cell.angle_gamma   90.00
#
_symmetry.space_group_name_H-M   'P 1'
#
loop_
_entity.id
_entity.type
_entity.pdbx_description
1 polymer ?
#
loop_
_entity_poly.entity_id
_entity_poly.type
_entity_poly.pdbx_seq_one_letter_code
_entity_poly.pdbx_strand_id
1 'polypeptide(L)'
;MRQTRKDEKFSGKITGQDYSDILFEELLISKTKITKTRFNNIHFKNSQLGYDSEYNDCEFLKCKFFGKYSTLGFSTKYSNCKFIDCEFIGVTLFEGSKFYNCTFSGVIRNAIIRDSKFGLFSKKTSVFNDCDLSSLIFDNLSLYGNGLNNCILPKKGIRKFQNDKDSLIDKASEICSKIYDQEKIESEIIFKRDLKSGQNPIILDDLFLETFFKSTESRHIFDIIVEGFEIK
;
A
#
# COMPACT_ATOMS: atom_id res chain seq x y z
N MET A 1 20.51 -19.45 -12.38
CA MET A 1 21.26 -18.61 -11.41
C MET A 1 21.04 -17.16 -11.82
N ARG A 2 20.55 -16.27 -10.95
CA ARG A 2 20.27 -14.86 -11.34
C ARG A 2 21.56 -14.06 -11.46
N GLN A 3 21.61 -13.12 -12.40
CA GLN A 3 22.70 -12.15 -12.49
C GLN A 3 22.54 -11.11 -11.38
N THR A 4 23.56 -10.92 -10.54
CA THR A 4 23.56 -9.85 -9.53
C THR A 4 24.20 -8.59 -10.09
N ARG A 5 23.50 -7.46 -9.95
CA ARG A 5 23.95 -6.11 -10.33
C ARG A 5 23.85 -5.21 -9.12
N LYS A 6 24.95 -4.54 -8.76
CA LYS A 6 25.04 -3.71 -7.55
C LYS A 6 25.23 -2.25 -7.92
N ASP A 7 24.61 -1.36 -7.16
CA ASP A 7 24.84 0.10 -7.21
C ASP A 7 24.60 0.73 -8.60
N GLU A 8 23.78 0.09 -9.43
CA GLU A 8 23.45 0.60 -10.75
C GLU A 8 22.58 1.86 -10.65
N LYS A 9 22.71 2.73 -11.64
CA LYS A 9 21.96 3.97 -11.74
C LYS A 9 21.35 4.10 -13.11
N PHE A 10 20.04 4.21 -13.17
CA PHE A 10 19.32 4.54 -14.39
C PHE A 10 18.86 5.99 -14.34
N SER A 11 19.09 6.68 -15.46
CA SER A 11 18.69 8.07 -15.69
C SER A 11 18.30 8.28 -17.16
N GLY A 12 17.55 9.34 -17.45
CA GLY A 12 17.19 9.69 -18.82
C GLY A 12 15.98 8.91 -19.34
N LYS A 13 16.08 8.31 -20.53
CA LYS A 13 14.95 7.64 -21.21
C LYS A 13 15.27 6.16 -21.43
N ILE A 14 14.35 5.30 -21.01
CA ILE A 14 14.40 3.86 -21.28
C ILE A 14 13.11 3.50 -22.01
N THR A 15 13.23 2.87 -23.18
CA THR A 15 12.07 2.51 -24.00
C THR A 15 12.24 1.15 -24.63
N GLY A 16 11.21 0.29 -24.52
CA GLY A 16 11.16 -0.98 -25.24
C GLY A 16 12.21 -2.00 -24.79
N GLN A 17 12.75 -1.85 -23.58
CA GLN A 17 13.78 -2.75 -23.06
C GLN A 17 13.14 -3.92 -22.32
N ASP A 18 13.78 -5.09 -22.39
CA ASP A 18 13.39 -6.28 -21.65
C ASP A 18 14.53 -6.70 -20.72
N TYR A 19 14.28 -6.67 -19.41
CA TYR A 19 15.20 -7.13 -18.38
C TYR A 19 14.68 -8.44 -17.81
N SER A 20 15.54 -9.46 -17.69
CA SER A 20 15.16 -10.76 -17.13
C SER A 20 16.20 -11.32 -16.18
N ASP A 21 15.75 -12.02 -15.14
CA ASP A 21 16.58 -12.87 -14.25
C ASP A 21 17.73 -12.14 -13.54
N ILE A 22 17.49 -10.88 -13.17
CA ILE A 22 18.46 -10.02 -12.47
C ILE A 22 18.05 -9.83 -11.00
N LEU A 23 19.04 -9.84 -10.13
CA LEU A 23 18.97 -9.25 -8.80
C LEU A 23 19.66 -7.89 -8.84
N PHE A 24 18.88 -6.82 -8.76
CA PHE A 24 19.38 -5.48 -8.48
C PHE A 24 19.50 -5.31 -6.97
N GLU A 25 20.72 -5.06 -6.51
CA GLU A 25 21.00 -4.64 -5.14
C GLU A 25 21.37 -3.15 -5.19
N GLU A 26 20.56 -2.32 -4.54
CA GLU A 26 20.80 -0.87 -4.46
C GLU A 26 20.71 -0.13 -5.81
N LEU A 27 19.84 -0.59 -6.71
CA LEU A 27 19.51 0.14 -7.94
C LEU A 27 18.84 1.47 -7.59
N LEU A 28 19.31 2.55 -8.20
CA LEU A 28 18.69 3.87 -8.14
C LEU A 28 18.17 4.28 -9.52
N ILE A 29 16.86 4.50 -9.62
CA ILE A 29 16.23 5.10 -10.79
C ILE A 29 15.84 6.54 -10.42
N SER A 30 16.33 7.52 -11.17
CA SER A 30 16.05 8.92 -10.88
C SER A 30 15.91 9.74 -12.16
N LYS A 31 14.99 10.71 -12.17
CA LYS A 31 14.71 11.59 -13.31
C LYS A 31 14.60 10.82 -14.62
N THR A 32 13.93 9.66 -14.56
CA THR A 32 13.87 8.71 -15.68
C THR A 32 12.46 8.61 -16.21
N LYS A 33 12.33 8.60 -17.54
CA LYS A 33 11.10 8.21 -18.23
C LYS A 33 11.26 6.81 -18.81
N ILE A 34 10.54 5.86 -18.25
CA ILE A 34 10.55 4.44 -18.64
C ILE A 34 9.22 4.13 -19.34
N THR A 35 9.29 3.60 -20.56
CA THR A 35 8.09 3.39 -21.38
C THR A 35 8.14 2.05 -22.11
N LYS A 36 7.06 1.27 -22.08
CA LYS A 36 6.95 -0.01 -22.81
C LYS A 36 8.11 -0.97 -22.49
N THR A 37 8.57 -0.95 -21.25
CA THR A 37 9.69 -1.76 -20.76
C THR A 37 9.16 -2.93 -19.95
N ARG A 38 9.73 -4.12 -20.13
CA ARG A 38 9.40 -5.31 -19.34
C ARG A 38 10.52 -5.66 -18.37
N PHE A 39 10.12 -5.93 -17.13
CA PHE A 39 10.96 -6.46 -16.06
C PHE A 39 10.40 -7.85 -15.70
N ASN A 40 11.10 -8.91 -16.04
CA ASN A 40 10.67 -10.28 -15.81
C ASN A 40 11.57 -11.00 -14.80
N ASN A 41 10.99 -11.55 -13.74
CA ASN A 41 11.71 -12.25 -12.68
C ASN A 41 12.84 -11.41 -12.05
N ILE A 42 12.61 -10.10 -11.91
CA ILE A 42 13.58 -9.15 -11.37
C ILE A 42 13.40 -9.00 -9.86
N HIS A 43 14.50 -9.05 -9.13
CA HIS A 43 14.53 -8.83 -7.70
C HIS A 43 15.17 -7.46 -7.41
N PHE A 44 14.38 -6.55 -6.85
CA PHE A 44 14.79 -5.21 -6.45
C PHE A 44 15.04 -5.19 -4.93
N LYS A 45 16.29 -5.46 -4.54
CA LYS A 45 16.74 -5.46 -3.15
C LYS A 45 17.31 -4.08 -2.78
N ASN A 46 16.83 -3.48 -1.70
CA ASN A 46 17.24 -2.15 -1.24
C ASN A 46 17.25 -1.08 -2.37
N SER A 47 16.36 -1.22 -3.35
CA SER A 47 16.39 -0.42 -4.57
C SER A 47 15.37 0.71 -4.52
N GLN A 48 15.73 1.87 -5.06
CA GLN A 48 14.87 3.05 -5.14
C GLN A 48 14.44 3.23 -6.59
N LEU A 49 13.22 2.81 -6.91
CA LEU A 49 12.69 2.80 -8.27
C LEU A 49 12.09 4.16 -8.67
N GLY A 50 12.55 5.25 -8.06
CA GLY A 50 12.16 6.56 -8.53
C GLY A 50 12.46 7.69 -7.57
N TYR A 51 13.01 8.74 -8.16
CA TYR A 51 12.96 10.11 -7.68
C TYR A 51 12.60 10.96 -8.90
N ASP A 52 11.40 11.56 -8.91
CA ASP A 52 10.87 12.29 -10.07
C ASP A 52 10.92 11.48 -11.37
N SER A 53 10.41 10.23 -11.34
CA SER A 53 10.43 9.30 -12.48
C SER A 53 9.02 8.93 -12.95
N GLU A 54 8.90 8.57 -14.22
CA GLU A 54 7.65 8.17 -14.86
C GLU A 54 7.79 6.80 -15.52
N TYR A 55 6.84 5.92 -15.22
CA TYR A 55 6.68 4.60 -15.84
C TYR A 55 5.37 4.60 -16.62
N ASN A 56 5.42 4.30 -17.92
CA ASN A 56 4.23 4.24 -18.76
C ASN A 56 4.20 2.93 -19.55
N ASP A 57 3.07 2.22 -19.50
CA ASP A 57 2.87 0.96 -20.23
C ASP A 57 3.97 -0.08 -19.95
N CYS A 58 4.48 -0.12 -18.70
CA CYS A 58 5.53 -1.06 -18.29
C CYS A 58 4.94 -2.33 -17.68
N GLU A 59 5.66 -3.44 -17.81
CA GLU A 59 5.25 -4.74 -17.25
C GLU A 59 6.30 -5.24 -16.26
N PHE A 60 5.89 -5.47 -15.02
CA PHE A 60 6.67 -6.12 -13.98
C PHE A 60 6.06 -7.50 -13.76
N LEU A 61 6.77 -8.55 -14.19
CA LEU A 61 6.29 -9.92 -14.16
C LEU A 61 7.14 -10.72 -13.17
N LYS A 62 6.51 -11.34 -12.16
CA LYS A 62 7.19 -12.17 -11.16
C LYS A 62 8.32 -11.43 -10.45
N CYS A 63 8.16 -10.13 -10.26
CA CYS A 63 9.16 -9.27 -9.64
C CYS A 63 9.02 -9.28 -8.11
N LYS A 64 10.13 -9.06 -7.42
CA LYS A 64 10.16 -8.95 -5.96
C LYS A 64 10.78 -7.63 -5.52
N PHE A 65 10.08 -6.85 -4.71
CA PHE A 65 10.54 -5.58 -4.17
C PHE A 65 10.69 -5.74 -2.66
N PHE A 66 11.93 -5.68 -2.15
CA PHE A 66 12.21 -6.01 -0.75
C PHE A 66 13.49 -5.37 -0.22
N GLY A 67 13.65 -5.31 1.10
CA GLY A 67 14.82 -4.72 1.73
C GLY A 67 14.50 -3.41 2.46
N LYS A 68 15.40 -3.02 3.36
CA LYS A 68 15.17 -1.94 4.34
C LYS A 68 14.91 -0.58 3.66
N TYR A 69 15.52 -0.36 2.50
CA TYR A 69 15.48 0.92 1.79
C TYR A 69 14.77 0.83 0.44
N SER A 70 14.00 -0.24 0.21
CA SER A 70 13.27 -0.40 -1.05
C SER A 70 12.05 0.51 -1.11
N THR A 71 11.89 1.17 -2.26
CA THR A 71 10.75 2.03 -2.56
C THR A 71 10.42 1.94 -4.05
N LEU A 72 9.13 1.96 -4.38
CA LEU A 72 8.62 2.21 -5.73
C LEU A 72 8.74 3.68 -6.14
N GLY A 73 9.36 4.50 -5.29
CA GLY A 73 9.88 5.81 -5.64
C GLY A 73 9.09 6.95 -5.04
N PHE A 74 9.84 7.98 -4.65
CA PHE A 74 9.30 9.24 -4.15
C PHE A 74 8.92 10.13 -5.33
N SER A 75 7.70 10.67 -5.34
CA SER A 75 7.16 11.47 -6.46
C SER A 75 7.15 10.73 -7.79
N THR A 76 7.01 9.41 -7.77
CA THR A 76 7.08 8.57 -8.98
C THR A 76 5.69 8.25 -9.50
N LYS A 77 5.50 8.36 -10.82
CA LYS A 77 4.22 8.09 -11.47
C LYS A 77 4.29 6.82 -12.29
N TYR A 78 3.32 5.95 -12.10
CA TYR A 78 3.06 4.75 -12.88
C TYR A 78 1.72 4.89 -13.59
N SER A 79 1.72 4.80 -14.92
CA SER A 79 0.51 4.88 -15.74
C SER A 79 0.40 3.62 -16.61
N ASN A 80 -0.77 2.98 -16.61
CA ASN A 80 -1.06 1.78 -17.40
C ASN A 80 -0.03 0.65 -17.18
N CYS A 81 0.57 0.59 -16.00
CA CYS A 81 1.59 -0.40 -15.68
C CYS A 81 0.91 -1.67 -15.14
N LYS A 82 1.54 -2.82 -15.40
CA LYS A 82 1.09 -4.11 -14.90
C LYS A 82 2.13 -4.68 -13.95
N PHE A 83 1.71 -5.05 -12.77
CA PHE A 83 2.51 -5.80 -11.80
C PHE A 83 1.87 -7.16 -11.62
N ILE A 84 2.38 -8.16 -12.31
CA ILE A 84 1.80 -9.50 -12.38
C ILE A 84 2.65 -10.47 -11.57
N ASP A 85 2.03 -11.13 -10.60
CA ASP A 85 2.61 -12.11 -9.69
C ASP A 85 3.81 -11.54 -8.92
N CYS A 86 3.68 -10.29 -8.48
CA CYS A 86 4.73 -9.56 -7.80
C CYS A 86 4.66 -9.71 -6.28
N GLU A 87 5.83 -9.69 -5.63
CA GLU A 87 5.96 -9.63 -4.17
C GLU A 87 6.40 -8.23 -3.74
N PHE A 88 5.58 -7.56 -2.94
CA PHE A 88 5.82 -6.22 -2.41
C PHE A 88 6.05 -6.31 -0.90
N ILE A 89 7.29 -6.15 -0.44
CA ILE A 89 7.65 -6.34 0.97
C ILE A 89 8.30 -5.08 1.52
N GLY A 90 7.62 -4.42 2.45
CA GLY A 90 8.22 -3.32 3.22
C GLY A 90 7.25 -2.20 3.58
N VAL A 91 7.48 -1.61 4.75
CA VAL A 91 6.62 -0.59 5.37
C VAL A 91 6.45 0.65 4.51
N THR A 92 7.55 1.14 3.93
CA THR A 92 7.61 2.40 3.19
C THR A 92 7.63 2.21 1.67
N LEU A 93 7.35 0.99 1.19
CA LEU A 93 7.58 0.62 -0.21
C LEU A 93 6.79 1.50 -1.19
N PHE A 94 5.57 1.89 -0.84
CA PHE A 94 4.68 2.69 -1.69
C PHE A 94 4.77 4.20 -1.44
N GLU A 95 5.55 4.65 -0.46
CA GLU A 95 5.57 6.05 -0.01
C GLU A 95 5.90 7.02 -1.17
N GLY A 96 4.98 7.94 -1.46
CA GLY A 96 5.13 8.95 -2.52
C GLY A 96 4.93 8.46 -3.97
N SER A 97 4.62 7.18 -4.17
CA SER A 97 4.33 6.61 -5.50
C SER A 97 2.85 6.79 -5.88
N LYS A 98 2.60 7.07 -7.17
CA LYS A 98 1.27 7.33 -7.72
C LYS A 98 0.99 6.39 -8.88
N PHE A 99 -0.11 5.65 -8.80
CA PHE A 99 -0.53 4.65 -9.77
C PHE A 99 -1.83 5.07 -10.42
N TYR A 100 -1.87 5.00 -11.75
CA TYR A 100 -3.02 5.36 -12.58
C TYR A 100 -3.28 4.22 -13.56
N ASN A 101 -4.51 3.70 -13.57
CA ASN A 101 -4.92 2.60 -14.45
C ASN A 101 -3.96 1.38 -14.39
N CYS A 102 -3.46 1.06 -13.21
CA CYS A 102 -2.50 -0.02 -13.03
C CYS A 102 -3.20 -1.32 -12.60
N THR A 103 -2.65 -2.46 -13.00
CA THR A 103 -3.12 -3.79 -12.57
C THR A 103 -2.09 -4.41 -11.66
N PHE A 104 -2.55 -5.00 -10.55
CA PHE A 104 -1.70 -5.68 -9.58
C PHE A 104 -2.20 -7.11 -9.31
N SER A 105 -1.29 -8.07 -9.32
CA SER A 105 -1.47 -9.40 -8.74
C SER A 105 -0.23 -9.83 -7.96
N GLY A 106 -0.45 -10.76 -7.02
CA GLY A 106 0.60 -11.24 -6.11
C GLY A 106 0.30 -10.88 -4.66
N VAL A 107 1.31 -10.46 -3.90
CA VAL A 107 1.19 -10.24 -2.45
C VAL A 107 1.83 -8.93 -2.01
N ILE A 108 1.14 -8.21 -1.14
CA ILE A 108 1.67 -7.06 -0.39
C ILE A 108 1.85 -7.46 1.07
N ARG A 109 3.08 -7.41 1.57
CA ARG A 109 3.45 -7.77 2.94
C ARG A 109 3.97 -6.60 3.73
N ASN A 110 3.46 -6.42 4.95
CA ASN A 110 3.97 -5.46 5.94
C ASN A 110 4.07 -4.03 5.38
N ALA A 111 3.09 -3.59 4.58
CA ALA A 111 3.09 -2.27 3.96
C ALA A 111 2.16 -1.31 4.71
N ILE A 112 2.53 -0.03 4.72
CA ILE A 112 1.66 1.04 5.22
C ILE A 112 1.43 2.04 4.09
N ILE A 113 0.18 2.17 3.66
CA ILE A 113 -0.25 3.16 2.68
C ILE A 113 -0.93 4.29 3.46
N ARG A 114 -0.39 5.51 3.38
CA ARG A 114 -0.88 6.68 4.12
C ARG A 114 -1.28 7.80 3.19
N ASP A 115 -2.35 8.51 3.54
CA ASP A 115 -2.58 9.86 3.04
C ASP A 115 -1.62 10.88 3.72
N SER A 116 -1.44 12.03 3.07
CA SER A 116 -0.44 13.05 3.42
C SER A 116 -0.78 13.88 4.66
N LYS A 117 -1.83 13.57 5.42
CA LYS A 117 -2.22 14.38 6.58
C LYS A 117 -1.18 14.39 7.71
N PHE A 118 -0.21 13.47 7.70
CA PHE A 118 0.87 13.40 8.69
C PHE A 118 2.22 13.85 8.14
N GLY A 119 2.49 15.17 8.23
CA GLY A 119 3.86 15.71 8.19
C GLY A 119 4.03 16.99 7.38
N LEU A 120 5.09 17.76 7.69
CA LEU A 120 5.53 18.97 6.96
C LEU A 120 5.86 18.73 5.48
N PHE A 121 5.92 17.48 5.04
CA PHE A 121 6.25 17.07 3.68
C PHE A 121 5.06 16.38 3.00
N SER A 122 4.09 17.18 2.58
CA SER A 122 2.87 16.79 1.84
C SER A 122 3.11 16.04 0.51
N LYS A 123 4.36 15.76 0.13
CA LYS A 123 4.75 15.16 -1.16
C LYS A 123 4.81 13.63 -1.16
N LYS A 124 4.56 12.99 -0.02
CA LYS A 124 4.80 11.56 0.16
C LYS A 124 3.55 10.69 0.17
N THR A 125 2.45 11.21 -0.35
CA THR A 125 1.18 10.48 -0.46
C THR A 125 1.28 9.37 -1.50
N SER A 126 0.91 8.16 -1.11
CA SER A 126 0.65 7.08 -2.05
C SER A 126 -0.76 7.24 -2.63
N VAL A 127 -0.90 7.15 -3.94
CA VAL A 127 -2.19 7.30 -4.63
C VAL A 127 -2.38 6.16 -5.61
N PHE A 128 -3.56 5.53 -5.58
CA PHE A 128 -4.00 4.54 -6.54
C PHE A 128 -5.32 5.04 -7.12
N ASN A 129 -5.32 5.34 -8.42
CA ASN A 129 -6.49 5.79 -9.14
C ASN A 129 -6.82 4.78 -10.22
N ASP A 130 -8.08 4.31 -10.21
CA ASP A 130 -8.63 3.41 -11.23
C ASP A 130 -7.77 2.14 -11.40
N CYS A 131 -7.21 1.65 -10.29
CA CYS A 131 -6.34 0.47 -10.28
C CYS A 131 -7.14 -0.82 -10.01
N ASP A 132 -6.72 -1.91 -10.65
CA ASP A 132 -7.22 -3.25 -10.34
C ASP A 132 -6.29 -3.92 -9.33
N LEU A 133 -6.77 -4.05 -8.09
CA LEU A 133 -6.10 -4.71 -6.97
C LEU A 133 -6.78 -6.05 -6.63
N SER A 134 -7.75 -6.51 -7.43
CA SER A 134 -8.62 -7.65 -7.10
C SER A 134 -7.89 -8.97 -6.91
N SER A 135 -6.71 -9.09 -7.53
CA SER A 135 -5.85 -10.27 -7.50
C SER A 135 -4.66 -10.15 -6.54
N LEU A 136 -4.66 -9.12 -5.68
CA LEU A 136 -3.69 -8.99 -4.60
C LEU A 136 -4.15 -9.74 -3.36
N ILE A 137 -3.17 -10.31 -2.66
CA ILE A 137 -3.30 -10.77 -1.28
C ILE A 137 -2.66 -9.71 -0.39
N PHE A 138 -3.45 -9.20 0.55
CA PHE A 138 -2.93 -8.36 1.62
C PHE A 138 -2.50 -9.26 2.79
N ASP A 139 -1.32 -8.97 3.32
CA ASP A 139 -0.68 -9.74 4.39
C ASP A 139 -0.07 -8.70 5.34
N ASN A 140 -0.85 -8.35 6.37
CA ASN A 140 -0.52 -7.27 7.31
C ASN A 140 -0.37 -5.90 6.60
N LEU A 141 -1.37 -5.55 5.80
CA LEU A 141 -1.47 -4.22 5.16
C LEU A 141 -2.21 -3.24 6.07
N SER A 142 -1.65 -2.05 6.25
CA SER A 142 -2.37 -0.92 6.88
C SER A 142 -2.66 0.19 5.87
N LEU A 143 -3.95 0.51 5.69
CA LEU A 143 -4.43 1.56 4.80
C LEU A 143 -4.97 2.75 5.60
N TYR A 144 -4.37 3.94 5.44
CA TYR A 144 -4.79 5.18 6.10
C TYR A 144 -5.15 6.25 5.06
N GLY A 145 -6.36 6.80 5.16
CA GLY A 145 -6.86 7.89 4.33
C GLY A 145 -7.34 7.47 2.93
N ASN A 146 -7.41 8.44 2.02
CA ASN A 146 -8.08 8.31 0.70
C ASN A 146 -7.17 7.86 -0.44
N GLY A 147 -6.23 6.96 -0.15
CA GLY A 147 -5.23 6.52 -1.13
C GLY A 147 -5.76 5.64 -2.26
N LEU A 148 -6.98 5.12 -2.15
CA LEU A 148 -7.56 4.13 -3.08
C LEU A 148 -8.82 4.70 -3.75
N ASN A 149 -8.65 5.39 -4.88
CA ASN A 149 -9.76 6.02 -5.61
C ASN A 149 -10.19 5.11 -6.77
N ASN A 150 -11.49 4.76 -6.82
CA ASN A 150 -12.08 3.90 -7.85
C ASN A 150 -11.31 2.58 -8.07
N CYS A 151 -10.69 2.03 -7.03
CA CYS A 151 -9.92 0.80 -7.14
C CYS A 151 -10.82 -0.43 -6.98
N ILE A 152 -10.52 -1.48 -7.75
CA ILE A 152 -11.14 -2.80 -7.54
C ILE A 152 -10.34 -3.52 -6.47
N LEU A 153 -10.91 -3.72 -5.28
CA LEU A 153 -10.22 -4.32 -4.13
C LEU A 153 -10.27 -5.86 -4.16
N PRO A 154 -9.37 -6.54 -3.42
CA PRO A 154 -9.48 -7.98 -3.16
C PRO A 154 -10.86 -8.37 -2.60
N LYS A 155 -11.37 -9.54 -3.00
CA LYS A 155 -12.65 -10.07 -2.49
C LYS A 155 -12.54 -10.82 -1.16
N LYS A 156 -11.33 -11.10 -0.70
CA LYS A 156 -11.02 -11.89 0.51
C LYS A 156 -9.85 -11.26 1.25
N GLY A 157 -9.75 -11.54 2.55
CA GLY A 157 -8.66 -11.05 3.40
C GLY A 157 -8.83 -9.60 3.83
N ILE A 158 -9.97 -8.97 3.53
CA ILE A 158 -10.28 -7.60 3.92
C ILE A 158 -11.71 -7.49 4.43
N ARG A 159 -11.92 -6.61 5.41
CA ARG A 159 -13.23 -6.10 5.83
C ARG A 159 -13.36 -4.65 5.43
N LYS A 160 -14.55 -4.28 4.96
CA LYS A 160 -14.87 -2.92 4.51
C LYS A 160 -15.98 -2.37 5.39
N PHE A 161 -15.79 -1.15 5.86
CA PHE A 161 -16.77 -0.48 6.71
C PHE A 161 -17.14 0.87 6.09
N GLN A 162 -18.44 1.12 5.99
CA GLN A 162 -18.98 2.42 5.64
C GLN A 162 -18.55 3.44 6.70
N ASN A 163 -18.12 4.63 6.28
CA ASN A 163 -17.72 5.70 7.18
C ASN A 163 -18.14 7.06 6.58
N ASP A 164 -19.38 7.12 6.10
CA ASP A 164 -19.94 8.36 5.56
C ASP A 164 -19.88 9.46 6.61
N LYS A 165 -19.26 10.59 6.23
CA LYS A 165 -19.08 11.77 7.11
C LYS A 165 -18.44 11.43 8.47
N ASP A 166 -17.53 10.47 8.50
CA ASP A 166 -16.83 10.03 9.71
C ASP A 166 -17.73 9.37 10.78
N SER A 167 -18.93 8.91 10.42
CA SER A 167 -19.91 8.34 11.37
C SER A 167 -19.42 7.11 12.15
N LEU A 168 -18.62 6.23 11.54
CA LEU A 168 -18.04 5.08 12.25
C LEU A 168 -16.97 5.53 13.26
N ILE A 169 -16.16 6.51 12.88
CA ILE A 169 -15.14 7.12 13.76
C ILE A 169 -15.79 7.81 14.95
N ASP A 170 -16.89 8.54 14.72
CA ASP A 170 -17.63 9.24 15.77
C ASP A 170 -18.27 8.23 16.75
N LYS A 171 -18.87 7.13 16.25
CA LYS A 171 -19.38 6.03 17.09
C LYS A 171 -18.26 5.38 17.92
N ALA A 172 -17.11 5.11 17.30
CA ALA A 172 -15.95 4.55 17.99
C ALA A 172 -15.49 5.45 19.15
N SER A 173 -15.42 6.77 18.89
CA SER A 173 -15.03 7.77 19.89
C SER A 173 -16.02 7.80 21.06
N GLU A 174 -17.33 7.73 20.78
CA GLU A 174 -18.36 7.69 21.82
C GLU A 174 -18.23 6.45 22.71
N ILE A 175 -18.11 5.25 22.12
CA ILE A 175 -17.99 4.00 22.87
C ILE A 175 -16.70 3.99 23.72
N CYS A 176 -15.56 4.30 23.11
CA CYS A 176 -14.28 4.33 23.81
C CYS A 176 -14.21 5.39 24.94
N SER A 177 -15.01 6.46 24.86
CA SER A 177 -15.07 7.47 25.94
C SER A 177 -15.69 6.94 27.24
N LYS A 178 -16.51 5.89 27.16
CA LYS A 178 -17.23 5.28 28.31
C LYS A 178 -16.45 4.15 28.98
N ILE A 179 -15.33 3.73 28.38
CA ILE A 179 -14.47 2.63 28.86
C ILE A 179 -13.24 3.24 29.53
N TYR A 180 -12.91 2.80 30.74
CA TYR A 180 -11.82 3.38 31.54
C TYR A 180 -10.57 2.48 31.63
N ASP A 181 -10.67 1.22 31.23
CA ASP A 181 -9.55 0.28 31.20
C ASP A 181 -8.68 0.44 29.94
N GLN A 182 -7.63 -0.38 29.86
CA GLN A 182 -6.70 -0.40 28.73
C GLN A 182 -7.25 -1.16 27.51
N GLU A 183 -8.40 -1.84 27.61
CA GLU A 183 -8.95 -2.70 26.56
C GLU A 183 -9.47 -1.86 25.38
N LYS A 184 -9.88 -0.61 25.63
CA LYS A 184 -10.28 0.30 24.54
C LYS A 184 -9.13 0.74 23.64
N ILE A 185 -7.88 0.71 24.11
CA ILE A 185 -6.74 1.40 23.47
C ILE A 185 -6.56 0.89 22.04
N GLU A 186 -6.68 -0.42 21.84
CA GLU A 186 -6.52 -1.06 20.53
C GLU A 186 -7.62 -0.59 19.56
N SER A 187 -8.89 -0.70 19.97
CA SER A 187 -10.04 -0.25 19.19
C SER A 187 -9.98 1.26 18.87
N GLU A 188 -9.59 2.08 19.85
CA GLU A 188 -9.43 3.53 19.68
C GLU A 188 -8.35 3.88 18.64
N ILE A 189 -7.22 3.15 18.62
CA ILE A 189 -6.14 3.36 17.65
C ILE A 189 -6.62 3.10 16.22
N ILE A 190 -7.41 2.05 15.99
CA ILE A 190 -7.93 1.72 14.65
C ILE A 190 -8.78 2.86 14.09
N PHE A 191 -9.62 3.46 14.95
CA PHE A 191 -10.59 4.49 14.57
C PHE A 191 -10.13 5.92 14.90
N LYS A 192 -8.84 6.13 15.18
CA LYS A 192 -8.33 7.45 15.51
C LYS A 192 -8.62 8.44 14.37
N ARG A 193 -9.41 9.47 14.66
CA ARG A 193 -9.91 10.44 13.66
C ARG A 193 -8.81 11.05 12.81
N ASP A 194 -7.69 11.43 13.42
CA ASP A 194 -6.56 12.03 12.68
C ASP A 194 -6.02 11.10 11.58
N LEU A 195 -6.07 9.77 11.78
CA LEU A 195 -5.57 8.76 10.87
C LEU A 195 -6.55 8.41 9.74
N LYS A 196 -7.85 8.64 9.94
CA LYS A 196 -8.93 8.07 9.11
C LYS A 196 -9.99 9.07 8.65
N SER A 197 -9.90 10.35 9.04
CA SER A 197 -10.94 11.33 8.68
C SER A 197 -11.09 11.49 7.18
N GLY A 198 -12.33 11.40 6.70
CA GLY A 198 -12.72 11.43 5.30
C GLY A 198 -12.50 10.10 4.55
N GLN A 199 -11.98 9.06 5.22
CA GLN A 199 -11.80 7.74 4.63
C GLN A 199 -13.12 7.00 4.55
N ASN A 200 -13.57 6.73 3.32
CA ASN A 200 -14.76 5.94 3.07
C ASN A 200 -14.62 5.10 1.78
N PRO A 201 -14.69 3.76 1.86
CA PRO A 201 -14.83 2.96 3.08
C PRO A 201 -13.53 2.89 3.90
N ILE A 202 -13.65 2.60 5.20
CA ILE A 202 -12.51 2.12 6.01
C ILE A 202 -12.26 0.66 5.63
N ILE A 203 -11.02 0.33 5.29
CA ILE A 203 -10.61 -1.02 4.86
C ILE A 203 -9.58 -1.54 5.84
N LEU A 204 -9.83 -2.71 6.40
CA LEU A 204 -8.94 -3.39 7.35
C LEU A 204 -8.62 -4.79 6.83
N ASP A 205 -7.36 -5.18 6.93
CA ASP A 205 -6.87 -6.52 6.60
C ASP A 205 -7.26 -7.52 7.70
N ASP A 206 -7.73 -8.70 7.31
CA ASP A 206 -8.21 -9.72 8.26
C ASP A 206 -7.08 -10.19 9.19
N LEU A 207 -5.90 -10.44 8.63
CA LEU A 207 -4.74 -10.92 9.39
C LEU A 207 -4.23 -9.84 10.35
N PHE A 208 -4.24 -8.57 9.92
CA PHE A 208 -4.02 -7.44 10.82
C PHE A 208 -5.01 -7.47 11.98
N LEU A 209 -6.31 -7.60 11.73
CA LEU A 209 -7.32 -7.63 12.79
C LEU A 209 -7.18 -8.84 13.73
N GLU A 210 -6.75 -10.00 13.23
CA GLU A 210 -6.50 -11.20 14.05
C GLU A 210 -5.31 -11.04 14.98
N THR A 211 -4.28 -10.31 14.54
CA THR A 211 -3.02 -10.16 15.27
C THR A 211 -2.93 -8.89 16.10
N PHE A 212 -3.78 -7.90 15.81
CA PHE A 212 -3.72 -6.58 16.43
C PHE A 212 -4.29 -6.56 17.86
N PHE A 213 -5.38 -7.30 18.11
CA PHE A 213 -6.01 -7.32 19.44
C PHE A 213 -5.30 -8.30 20.38
N LYS A 214 -4.92 -7.84 21.57
CA LYS A 214 -4.23 -8.68 22.56
C LYS A 214 -5.19 -9.40 23.51
N SER A 215 -6.42 -8.91 23.67
CA SER A 215 -7.45 -9.54 24.49
C SER A 215 -8.75 -9.77 23.71
N THR A 216 -9.55 -10.71 24.20
CA THR A 216 -10.88 -11.00 23.65
C THR A 216 -11.83 -9.81 23.84
N GLU A 217 -11.66 -9.08 24.93
CA GLU A 217 -12.43 -7.91 25.30
C GLU A 217 -12.17 -6.74 24.36
N SER A 218 -10.90 -6.43 24.03
CA SER A 218 -10.57 -5.41 23.02
C SER A 218 -11.22 -5.73 21.67
N ARG A 219 -11.18 -7.01 21.27
CA ARG A 219 -11.82 -7.48 20.04
C ARG A 219 -13.34 -7.34 20.10
N HIS A 220 -13.94 -7.66 21.24
CA HIS A 220 -15.38 -7.49 21.45
C HIS A 220 -15.81 -6.02 21.33
N ILE A 221 -15.05 -5.09 21.91
CA ILE A 221 -15.27 -3.64 21.77
C ILE A 221 -15.24 -3.24 20.29
N PHE A 222 -14.25 -3.71 19.53
CA PHE A 222 -14.17 -3.46 18.09
C PHE A 222 -15.41 -3.96 17.36
N ASP A 223 -15.86 -5.18 17.63
CA ASP A 223 -17.02 -5.77 16.98
C ASP A 223 -18.32 -4.98 17.29
N ILE A 224 -18.48 -4.46 18.52
CA ILE A 224 -19.58 -3.53 18.88
C ILE A 224 -19.50 -2.22 18.08
N ILE A 225 -18.30 -1.66 17.93
CA ILE A 225 -18.09 -0.41 17.19
C ILE A 225 -18.52 -0.58 15.73
N VAL A 226 -18.06 -1.64 15.06
CA VAL A 226 -18.32 -1.85 13.63
C VAL A 226 -19.69 -2.43 13.30
N GLU A 227 -20.45 -2.86 14.32
CA GLU A 227 -21.80 -3.38 14.13
C GLU A 227 -22.68 -2.37 13.36
N GLY A 228 -23.25 -2.85 12.25
CA GLY A 228 -24.10 -2.05 11.35
C GLY A 228 -23.36 -1.25 10.27
N PHE A 229 -22.03 -1.22 10.26
CA PHE A 229 -21.23 -0.48 9.28
C PHE A 229 -20.54 -1.36 8.22
N GLU A 230 -20.52 -2.67 8.40
CA GLU A 230 -19.80 -3.58 7.50
C GLU A 230 -20.50 -3.75 6.13
N ILE A 231 -19.74 -3.55 5.06
CA ILE A 231 -20.17 -3.65 3.66
C ILE A 231 -19.87 -5.07 3.17
N LYS A 232 -20.93 -5.85 2.91
CA LYS A 232 -20.84 -7.20 2.34
C LYS A 232 -20.45 -7.21 0.87
#